data_AF-A0A1Z8VWP9-F1
#
_entry.id   AF-A0A1Z8VWP9-F1
#
_cell.length_a   1.000
_cell.length_b   1.000
_cell.length_c   1.000
_cell.angle_alpha   90.00
_cell.angle_beta   90.00
_cell.angle_gamma   90.00
#
_symmetry.space_group_name_H-M   'P 1'
#
loop_
_entity.id
_entity.type
_entity.pdbx_description
1 polymer ?
#
loop_
_entity_poly.entity_id
_entity_poly.type
_entity_poly.pdbx_seq_one_letter_code
_entity_poly.pdbx_strand_id
1 'polypeptide(L)' 'MHDEQTVLLIEIDIIRRKFMLHGDQGSFKELKCKTSEQFLNVLKVIRENEDQAEVRYLSK' A
#
# COMPACT_ATOMS: atom_id res chain seq x y z
N MET A 1 4.01 -25.68 4.66
CA MET A 1 2.96 -24.66 4.89
C MET A 1 3.55 -23.37 4.36
N HIS A 2 3.00 -22.82 3.28
CA HIS A 2 3.38 -21.48 2.84
C HIS A 2 2.60 -20.52 3.71
N ASP A 3 3.28 -19.71 4.52
CA ASP A 3 2.64 -18.63 5.26
C ASP A 3 2.26 -17.55 4.25
N GLU A 4 1.01 -17.58 3.78
CA GLU A 4 0.45 -16.52 2.95
C GLU A 4 0.18 -15.30 3.85
N GLN A 5 0.97 -14.24 3.67
CA GLN A 5 0.73 -12.98 4.38
C GLN A 5 -0.35 -12.16 3.69
N THR A 6 -1.29 -11.68 4.48
CA THR A 6 -2.39 -10.82 4.01
C THR A 6 -2.13 -9.38 4.39
N VAL A 7 -2.35 -8.45 3.45
CA VAL A 7 -2.26 -7.01 3.73
C VAL A 7 -3.56 -6.56 4.39
N LEU A 8 -3.47 -5.94 5.57
CA LEU A 8 -4.61 -5.45 6.33
C LEU A 8 -4.84 -3.95 6.17
N LEU A 9 -3.76 -3.18 6.09
CA LEU A 9 -3.81 -1.72 6.01
C LEU A 9 -2.79 -1.21 5.00
N ILE A 10 -3.21 -0.22 4.21
CA ILE A 10 -2.39 0.48 3.23
C ILE A 10 -2.45 1.97 3.54
N GLU A 11 -1.31 2.55 3.89
CA GLU A 11 -1.18 4.00 4.05
C GLU A 11 -0.56 4.62 2.81
N ILE A 12 -1.19 5.65 2.27
CA ILE A 12 -0.81 6.32 1.03
C ILE A 12 -0.36 7.74 1.33
N ASP A 13 0.92 8.02 1.12
CA ASP A 13 1.51 9.37 1.13
C ASP A 13 1.66 9.86 -0.31
N ILE A 14 0.69 10.67 -0.75
CA ILE A 14 0.63 11.19 -2.11
C ILE A 14 1.79 12.16 -2.38
N ILE A 15 2.13 13.00 -1.39
CA ILE A 15 3.16 14.04 -1.52
C ILE A 15 4.53 13.38 -1.74
N ARG A 16 4.83 12.34 -0.97
CA ARG A 16 6.11 11.61 -1.06
C ARG A 16 6.09 10.46 -2.05
N ARG A 17 4.95 10.20 -2.71
CA ARG A 17 4.71 9.06 -3.61
C ARG A 17 5.13 7.74 -2.97
N LYS A 18 4.63 7.50 -1.76
CA LYS A 18 5.00 6.35 -0.93
C LYS A 18 3.76 5.60 -0.46
N PHE A 19 3.89 4.29 -0.40
CA PHE A 19 2.91 3.37 0.17
C PHE A 19 3.53 2.64 1.35
N MET A 20 2.76 2.44 2.41
CA MET A 20 3.13 1.57 3.53
C MET A 20 2.07 0.48 3.65
N LEU A 21 2.49 -0.77 3.49
CA LEU A 21 1.65 -1.95 3.58
C LEU A 21 1.86 -2.58 4.95
N HIS A 22 0.80 -2.84 5.69
CA HIS A 22 0.82 -3.50 7.00
C HIS A 22 0.15 -4.85 6.88
N GLY A 23 0.87 -5.92 7.23
CA GLY A 23 0.41 -7.29 7.18
C GLY A 23 -0.20 -7.77 8.49
N ASP A 24 -0.94 -8.87 8.41
CA ASP A 24 -1.61 -9.55 9.52
C ASP A 24 -0.65 -10.18 10.55
N GLN A 25 0.59 -10.47 10.15
CA GLN A 25 1.61 -11.02 11.03
C GLN A 25 2.55 -9.95 11.63
N GLY A 26 2.11 -8.68 11.67
CA GLY A 26 2.91 -7.55 12.15
C GLY A 26 4.08 -7.17 11.21
N SER A 27 4.11 -7.75 10.01
CA SER A 27 5.04 -7.33 8.96
C SER A 27 4.61 -5.98 8.38
N PHE A 28 5.58 -5.20 7.93
CA PHE A 28 5.30 -3.99 7.16
C PHE A 28 6.26 -3.87 5.99
N LYS A 29 5.78 -3.29 4.89
CA LYS A 29 6.56 -3.06 3.69
C LYS A 29 6.37 -1.65 3.18
N GLU A 30 7.49 -0.97 2.97
CA GLU A 30 7.51 0.35 2.36
C GLU A 30 7.77 0.23 0.85
N LEU A 31 6.94 0.91 0.05
CA LEU A 31 7.15 1.06 -1.38
C LEU A 31 7.27 2.55 -1.71
N LYS A 32 8.45 2.96 -2.18
CA LYS A 32 8.72 4.33 -2.62
C LYS A 32 8.79 4.39 -4.14
N CYS A 33 7.90 5.15 -4.75
CA CYS A 33 7.87 5.33 -6.19
C CYS A 33 8.82 6.46 -6.61
N LYS A 34 9.63 6.21 -7.65
CA LYS A 34 10.55 7.22 -8.19
C LYS A 34 9.87 8.17 -9.16
N THR A 35 8.88 7.67 -9.91
CA THR A 35 8.14 8.43 -10.90
C THR A 35 6.64 8.48 -10.56
N SER A 36 5.94 9.48 -11.09
CA SER A 36 4.48 9.58 -10.93
C SER A 36 3.76 8.42 -11.61
N GLU A 37 4.28 7.90 -12.72
CA GLU A 37 3.73 6.73 -13.40
C GLU A 37 3.77 5.48 -12.53
N GLN A 38 4.92 5.21 -11.87
CA GLN A 38 5.02 4.10 -10.91
C GLN A 38 4.00 4.24 -9.78
N PHE A 39 3.81 5.46 -9.28
CA PHE A 39 2.83 5.73 -8.23
C PHE A 39 1.40 5.46 -8.69
N LEU A 40 1.03 5.95 -9.88
CA LEU A 40 -0.30 5.73 -10.45
C LEU A 40 -0.58 4.25 -10.74
N ASN A 41 0.42 3.51 -11.22
CA ASN A 41 0.30 2.08 -11.46
C ASN A 41 0.01 1.31 -10.17
N VAL A 42 0.72 1.61 -9.08
CA VAL A 42 0.48 0.98 -7.78
C VAL A 42 -0.87 1.41 -7.20
N LEU A 43 -1.21 2.69 -7.29
CA LEU A 43 -2.49 3.21 -6.81
C LEU A 43 -3.67 2.53 -7.51
N LYS A 44 -3.55 2.24 -8.82
CA LYS A 44 -4.56 1.51 -9.58
C LYS A 44 -4.78 0.11 -9.00
N VAL A 45 -3.71 -0.65 -8.75
CA VAL A 45 -3.81 -2.00 -8.17
C VAL A 45 -4.47 -1.96 -6.78
N ILE A 46 -4.11 -0.99 -5.94
CA ILE A 46 -4.72 -0.83 -4.62
C ILE A 46 -6.22 -0.57 -4.73
N ARG A 47 -6.64 0.32 -5.64
CA ARG A 47 -8.07 0.62 -5.87
C ARG A 47 -8.84 -0.58 -6.41
N GLU A 48 -8.21 -1.39 -7.27
CA GLU A 48 -8.82 -2.63 -7.78
C GLU A 48 -9.00 -3.70 -6.68
N ASN A 49 -8.35 -3.54 -5.52
CA ASN A 49 -8.40 -4.47 -4.40
C ASN A 49 -8.80 -3.77 -3.08
N GLU A 50 -9.50 -2.64 -3.16
CA GLU A 50 -9.80 -1.81 -1.97
C GLU A 50 -10.70 -2.51 -0.95
N ASP A 51 -11.49 -3.50 -1.37
CA ASP A 51 -12.33 -4.31 -0.48
C ASP A 51 -11.54 -5.26 0.43
N GLN A 52 -10.26 -5.51 0.11
CA GLN A 52 -9.43 -6.50 0.82
C GLN A 52 -8.57 -5.91 1.94
N ALA A 53 -8.37 -4.59 1.95
CA ALA A 53 -7.53 -3.92 2.92
C ALA A 53 -8.04 -2.51 3.24
N GLU A 54 -7.86 -2.07 4.48
CA GLU A 54 -8.15 -0.69 4.84
C GLU A 54 -7.19 0.26 4.10
N VAL A 55 -7.69 1.32 3.48
CA VAL A 55 -6.86 2.32 2.79
C VAL A 55 -6.95 3.67 3.51
N ARG A 56 -5.79 4.18 3.97
CA ARG A 56 -5.68 5.48 4.62
C ARG A 56 -4.80 6.44 3.82
N TYR A 57 -5.30 7.65 3.58
CA TYR A 57 -4.53 8.71 2.94
C TYR A 57 -3.90 9.60 4.00
N LEU A 58 -2.56 9.69 3.96
CA LEU A 58 -1.82 10.54 4.89
C LEU A 58 -1.88 11.99 4.40
N SER A 59 -2.64 12.80 5.13
CA SER A 59 -2.60 14.26 5.04
C SER A 59 -1.55 14.74 6.04
N LYS A 60 -0.39 15.19 5.53
CA LYS A 60 0.52 16.03 6.30
C LYS A 60 0.40 17.46 5.81
#